data_AF-A0A2P5THW3-F1
#
_entry.id   AF-A0A2P5THW3-F1
#
_cell.length_a   1.000
_cell.length_b   1.000
_cell.length_c   1.000
_cell.angle_alpha   90.00
_cell.angle_beta   90.00
_cell.angle_gamma   90.00
#
_symmetry.space_group_name_H-M   'P 1'
#
loop_
_entity.id
_entity.type
_entity.pdbx_description
1 polymer ?
#
loop_
_entity_poly.entity_id
_entity_poly.type
_entity_poly.pdbx_seq_one_letter_code
_entity_poly.pdbx_strand_id
1 'polypeptide(L)'
;MAAEAFTQWLARHKGLGWILLVVVVVLFWLWRGELYQAQVEEPAAEPVSVAEEFHVEVMTFDSEPYQPGVLLQGQLLPHRSLVLRTQASGTLTKLPRLGKMVSEGDSLLTLSDDGRTVKLARAEAEYRLRQAEVTAAVRLRRSQMISETSYLALKSAAAMAEAGLAEA
;
A
#
# COMPACT_ATOMS: atom_id res chain seq x y z
N MET A 1 -64.56 -30.00 112.08
CA MET A 1 -64.93 -31.38 111.68
C MET A 1 -65.17 -31.57 110.17
N ALA A 2 -64.77 -30.63 109.28
CA ALA A 2 -64.89 -30.81 107.82
C ALA A 2 -63.53 -30.99 107.09
N ALA A 3 -62.40 -30.75 107.77
CA ALA A 3 -61.07 -30.77 107.17
C ALA A 3 -60.45 -32.19 107.07
N GLU A 4 -60.85 -33.14 107.93
CA GLU A 4 -60.28 -34.49 107.92
C GLU A 4 -61.05 -35.50 107.04
N ALA A 5 -62.31 -35.20 106.68
CA ALA A 5 -63.07 -36.00 105.72
C ALA A 5 -62.61 -35.75 104.26
N PHE A 6 -62.10 -34.55 103.97
CA PHE A 6 -61.66 -34.15 102.63
C PHE A 6 -60.36 -34.85 102.21
N THR A 7 -59.44 -35.06 103.15
CA THR A 7 -58.13 -35.67 102.89
C THR A 7 -58.23 -37.19 102.69
N GLN A 8 -59.19 -37.88 103.30
CA GLN A 8 -59.44 -39.31 103.07
C GLN A 8 -60.21 -39.59 101.76
N TRP A 9 -61.05 -38.66 101.28
CA TRP A 9 -61.73 -38.78 99.97
C TRP A 9 -60.76 -38.59 98.79
N LEU A 10 -59.80 -37.67 98.92
CA LEU A 10 -58.77 -37.40 97.90
C LEU A 10 -57.87 -38.62 97.61
N ALA A 11 -57.62 -39.48 98.61
CA ALA A 11 -56.73 -40.63 98.48
C ALA A 11 -57.36 -41.82 97.73
N ARG A 12 -58.70 -41.91 97.67
CA ARG A 12 -59.43 -43.01 97.02
C ARG A 12 -59.70 -42.76 95.52
N HIS A 13 -59.61 -41.50 95.07
CA HIS A 13 -59.79 -41.10 93.67
C HIS A 13 -58.54 -40.41 93.11
N LYS A 14 -57.46 -41.19 92.87
CA LYS A 14 -56.24 -40.74 92.18
C LYS A 14 -56.52 -40.00 90.85
N GLY A 15 -57.65 -40.28 90.20
CA GLY A 15 -58.10 -39.59 88.98
C GLY A 15 -58.55 -38.14 89.18
N LEU A 16 -59.10 -37.78 90.35
CA LEU A 16 -59.56 -36.40 90.59
C LEU A 16 -58.40 -35.43 90.80
N GLY A 17 -57.32 -35.87 91.47
CA GLY A 17 -56.10 -35.07 91.61
C GLY A 17 -55.47 -34.75 90.26
N TRP A 18 -55.53 -35.69 89.31
CA TRP A 18 -55.03 -35.48 87.96
C TRP A 18 -55.86 -34.45 87.18
N ILE A 19 -57.19 -34.51 87.28
CA ILE A 19 -58.08 -33.53 86.65
C ILE A 19 -57.80 -32.13 87.18
N LEU A 20 -57.65 -31.96 88.50
CA LEU A 20 -57.37 -30.66 89.09
C LEU A 20 -56.03 -30.08 88.61
N LEU A 21 -55.00 -30.93 88.49
CA LEU A 21 -53.70 -30.53 87.97
C LEU A 21 -53.78 -30.09 86.50
N VAL A 22 -54.50 -30.83 85.66
CA VAL A 22 -54.71 -30.47 84.24
C VAL A 22 -55.45 -29.13 84.13
N VAL A 23 -56.48 -28.90 84.94
CA VAL A 23 -57.21 -27.62 84.95
C VAL A 23 -56.30 -26.45 85.33
N VAL A 24 -55.43 -26.63 86.33
CA VAL A 24 -54.46 -25.59 86.72
C VAL A 24 -53.47 -25.30 85.59
N VAL A 25 -52.97 -26.32 84.90
CA VAL A 25 -52.05 -26.15 83.76
C VAL A 25 -52.73 -25.42 82.60
N VAL A 26 -53.98 -25.75 82.29
CA VAL A 26 -54.75 -25.09 81.23
C VAL A 26 -55.02 -23.62 81.56
N LEU A 27 -55.38 -23.31 82.81
CA LEU A 27 -55.58 -21.92 83.25
C LEU A 27 -54.28 -21.11 83.18
N PHE A 28 -53.16 -21.71 83.59
CA PHE A 28 -51.85 -21.07 83.46
C PHE A 28 -51.46 -20.82 82.00
N TRP A 29 -51.78 -21.76 81.10
CA TRP A 29 -51.54 -21.61 79.67
C TRP A 29 -52.38 -20.49 79.05
N LEU A 30 -53.68 -20.44 79.37
CA LEU A 30 -54.59 -19.39 78.87
C LEU A 30 -54.17 -17.99 79.35
N TRP A 31 -53.78 -17.85 80.62
CA TRP A 31 -53.28 -16.57 81.15
C TRP A 31 -52.00 -16.09 80.45
N ARG A 32 -51.16 -17.02 79.96
CA ARG A 32 -49.94 -16.68 79.21
C ARG A 32 -50.23 -16.23 77.77
N GLY A 33 -51.38 -16.61 77.20
CA GLY A 33 -51.76 -16.30 75.81
C GLY A 33 -52.06 -14.82 75.56
N GLU A 34 -52.49 -14.08 76.59
CA GLU A 34 -52.74 -12.64 76.48
C GLU A 34 -51.46 -11.81 76.30
N LEU A 35 -50.29 -12.36 76.60
CA LEU A 35 -49.01 -11.68 76.44
C LEU A 35 -48.43 -11.75 75.01
N TYR A 36 -49.05 -12.54 74.12
CA TYR A 36 -48.65 -12.69 72.73
C TYR A 36 -49.76 -12.16 71.81
N GLN A 37 -50.13 -10.88 71.96
CA GLN A 37 -50.89 -10.20 70.93
C GLN A 37 -50.02 -10.03 69.68
N ALA A 38 -50.56 -10.45 68.54
CA ALA A 38 -50.00 -10.14 67.23
C ALA A 38 -49.90 -8.61 67.08
N GLN A 39 -48.71 -8.13 66.68
CA GLN A 39 -48.47 -6.72 66.34
C GLN A 39 -49.44 -6.34 65.20
N VAL A 40 -50.35 -5.39 65.47
CA VAL A 40 -51.34 -4.86 64.50
C VAL A 40 -50.80 -3.61 63.78
N GLU A 41 -49.50 -3.33 63.87
CA GLU A 41 -48.86 -2.22 63.16
C GLU A 41 -48.11 -2.77 61.93
N GLU A 42 -48.55 -2.38 60.74
CA GLU A 42 -47.84 -2.63 59.48
C GLU A 42 -46.45 -1.96 59.53
N PRO A 43 -45.35 -2.64 59.14
CA PRO A 43 -44.05 -1.99 59.03
C PRO A 43 -44.14 -0.89 57.96
N ALA A 44 -43.71 0.33 58.30
CA ALA A 44 -43.66 1.43 57.36
C ALA A 44 -42.84 1.02 56.12
N ALA A 45 -43.43 1.15 54.93
CA ALA A 45 -42.73 0.88 53.68
C ALA A 45 -41.46 1.74 53.59
N GLU A 46 -40.32 1.09 53.37
CA GLU A 46 -39.07 1.80 53.13
C GLU A 46 -39.25 2.74 51.93
N PRO A 47 -38.80 4.01 52.03
CA PRO A 47 -38.88 4.92 50.89
C PRO A 47 -38.01 4.33 49.78
N VAL A 48 -38.65 3.97 48.66
CA VAL A 48 -37.92 3.62 47.44
C VAL A 48 -37.06 4.82 47.08
N SER A 49 -35.73 4.65 47.19
CA SER A 49 -34.76 5.64 46.75
C SER A 49 -35.14 6.10 45.35
N VAL A 50 -35.44 7.38 45.19
CA VAL A 50 -35.65 8.00 43.88
C VAL A 50 -34.38 7.69 43.09
N ALA A 51 -34.52 6.89 42.03
CA ALA A 51 -33.41 6.42 41.22
C ALA A 51 -32.45 7.58 40.96
N GLU A 52 -31.16 7.38 41.27
CA GLU A 52 -30.11 8.36 40.95
C GLU A 52 -30.28 8.79 39.48
N GLU A 53 -30.31 10.10 39.27
CA GLU A 53 -30.60 10.70 37.98
C GLU A 53 -29.56 10.17 36.98
N PHE A 54 -30.00 9.37 36.01
CA PHE A 54 -29.09 8.71 35.08
C PHE A 54 -28.41 9.76 34.20
N HIS A 55 -27.14 10.01 34.47
CA HIS A 55 -26.33 10.91 33.67
C HIS A 55 -25.85 10.22 32.39
N VAL A 56 -26.15 10.82 31.25
CA VAL A 56 -25.70 10.39 29.93
C VAL A 56 -24.88 11.50 29.30
N GLU A 57 -23.76 11.15 28.69
CA GLU A 57 -22.98 12.08 27.89
C GLU A 57 -23.51 12.04 26.46
N VAL A 58 -23.95 13.19 25.96
CA VAL A 58 -24.49 13.33 24.61
C VAL A 58 -23.58 14.25 23.81
N MET A 59 -23.15 13.79 22.64
CA MET A 59 -22.45 14.61 21.66
C MET A 59 -23.35 14.80 20.43
N THR A 60 -23.63 16.06 20.10
CA THR A 60 -24.36 16.44 18.90
C THR A 60 -23.39 16.67 17.75
N PHE A 61 -23.65 16.04 16.61
CA PHE A 61 -22.86 16.22 15.40
C PHE A 61 -23.68 17.00 14.36
N ASP A 62 -23.09 18.07 13.84
CA ASP A 62 -23.64 18.80 12.69
C ASP A 62 -22.94 18.35 11.40
N SER A 63 -23.65 18.41 10.28
CA SER A 63 -23.11 18.02 9.00
C SER A 63 -22.27 19.15 8.40
N GLU A 64 -20.97 18.89 8.25
CA GLU A 64 -20.07 19.74 7.47
C GLU A 64 -19.61 19.02 6.20
N PRO A 65 -19.41 19.75 5.08
CA PRO A 65 -18.90 19.16 3.85
C PRO A 65 -17.45 18.69 4.05
N TYR A 66 -17.26 17.36 4.02
CA TYR A 66 -15.97 16.72 4.14
C TYR A 66 -15.42 16.32 2.76
N GLN A 67 -14.22 16.79 2.43
CA GLN A 67 -13.50 16.36 1.24
C GLN A 67 -12.33 15.45 1.64
N PRO A 68 -12.45 14.12 1.48
CA PRO A 68 -11.35 13.22 1.80
C PRO A 68 -10.17 13.46 0.85
N GLY A 69 -9.01 13.74 1.41
CA GLY A 69 -7.73 13.73 0.69
C GLY A 69 -7.10 12.34 0.70
N VAL A 70 -6.47 11.94 -0.40
CA VAL A 70 -5.68 10.71 -0.48
C VAL A 70 -4.21 11.09 -0.68
N LEU A 71 -3.35 10.61 0.23
CA LEU A 71 -1.91 10.76 0.07
C LEU A 71 -1.38 9.60 -0.78
N LEU A 72 -0.94 9.93 -1.99
CA LEU A 72 -0.33 8.98 -2.90
C LEU A 72 1.19 9.05 -2.78
N GLN A 73 1.81 7.90 -2.59
CA GLN A 73 3.25 7.76 -2.64
C GLN A 73 3.66 7.27 -4.03
N GLY A 74 4.66 7.94 -4.62
CA GLY A 74 5.22 7.58 -5.91
C GLY A 74 6.72 7.76 -5.93
N GLN A 75 7.33 7.33 -7.02
CA GLN A 75 8.76 7.49 -7.27
C GLN A 75 8.97 8.30 -8.54
N LEU A 76 10.04 9.10 -8.56
CA LEU A 76 10.44 9.81 -9.76
C LEU A 76 11.06 8.82 -10.75
N LEU A 77 10.50 8.78 -11.95
CA LEU A 77 11.06 8.04 -13.08
C LEU A 77 11.67 9.03 -14.08
N PRO A 78 12.76 8.65 -14.77
CA PRO A 78 13.31 9.49 -15.81
C PRO A 78 12.27 9.69 -16.91
N HIS A 79 12.08 10.92 -17.35
CA HIS A 79 11.17 11.21 -18.47
C HIS A 79 11.60 10.49 -19.76
N ARG A 80 12.93 10.34 -19.96
CA ARG A 80 13.53 9.56 -21.05
C ARG A 80 14.81 8.89 -20.55
N SER A 81 15.03 7.65 -20.99
CA SER A 81 16.26 6.90 -20.77
C SER A 81 16.73 6.34 -22.10
N LEU A 82 17.99 6.58 -22.45
CA LEU A 82 18.55 6.24 -23.75
C LEU A 82 19.86 5.48 -23.55
N VAL A 83 20.04 4.40 -24.32
CA VAL A 83 21.31 3.68 -24.40
C VAL A 83 21.97 4.05 -25.72
N LEU A 84 23.05 4.80 -25.65
CA LEU A 84 23.79 5.22 -26.83
C LEU A 84 24.76 4.12 -27.27
N ARG A 85 24.81 3.89 -28.58
CA ARG A 85 25.71 2.94 -29.23
C ARG A 85 26.47 3.66 -30.34
N THR A 86 27.69 3.23 -30.58
CA THR A 86 28.48 3.73 -31.71
C THR A 86 27.94 3.11 -33.00
N GLN A 87 27.86 3.91 -34.07
CA GLN A 87 27.45 3.42 -35.38
C GLN A 87 28.57 2.63 -36.07
N ALA A 88 29.81 2.94 -35.72
CA ALA A 88 30.99 2.24 -36.21
C ALA A 88 31.73 1.54 -35.05
N SER A 89 32.41 0.45 -35.39
CA SER A 89 33.38 -0.20 -34.51
C SER A 89 34.67 0.60 -34.47
N GLY A 90 35.30 0.69 -33.31
CA GLY A 90 36.63 1.27 -33.18
C GLY A 90 37.10 1.38 -31.74
N THR A 91 38.35 1.79 -31.57
CA THR A 91 38.94 1.95 -30.24
C THR A 91 38.59 3.32 -29.64
N LEU A 92 38.22 3.38 -28.36
CA LEU A 92 37.95 4.65 -27.67
C LEU A 92 39.26 5.39 -27.37
N THR A 93 39.36 6.63 -27.85
CA THR A 93 40.52 7.51 -27.58
C THR A 93 40.29 8.41 -26.37
N LYS A 94 39.03 8.82 -26.12
CA LYS A 94 38.65 9.66 -24.98
C LYS A 94 37.40 9.12 -24.32
N LEU A 95 37.49 8.88 -23.02
CA LEU A 95 36.37 8.43 -22.19
C LEU A 95 35.61 9.65 -21.63
N PRO A 96 34.27 9.68 -21.68
CA PRO A 96 33.49 10.74 -21.05
C PRO A 96 33.62 10.74 -19.53
N ARG A 97 33.49 11.93 -18.94
CA ARG A 97 33.30 12.10 -17.50
C ARG A 97 31.83 11.84 -17.13
N LEU A 98 31.59 10.99 -16.14
CA LEU A 98 30.25 10.70 -15.63
C LEU A 98 29.64 11.91 -14.91
N GLY A 99 28.31 12.06 -14.97
CA GLY A 99 27.56 13.10 -14.27
C GLY A 99 27.55 14.48 -14.92
N LYS A 100 28.13 14.64 -16.11
CA LYS A 100 28.11 15.91 -16.86
C LYS A 100 26.74 16.11 -17.53
N MET A 101 26.18 17.32 -17.44
CA MET A 101 25.06 17.73 -18.29
C MET A 101 25.55 17.92 -19.73
N VAL A 102 24.75 17.48 -20.70
CA VAL A 102 25.08 17.49 -22.12
C VAL A 102 23.91 18.04 -22.92
N SER A 103 24.22 18.73 -24.00
CA SER A 103 23.24 19.27 -24.95
C SER A 103 23.27 18.47 -26.26
N GLU A 104 22.27 18.68 -27.10
CA GLU A 104 22.25 18.10 -28.43
C GLU A 104 23.48 18.56 -29.24
N GLY A 105 24.13 17.63 -29.92
CA GLY A 105 25.36 17.87 -30.68
C GLY A 105 26.66 17.82 -29.87
N ASP A 106 26.60 17.71 -28.55
CA ASP A 106 27.81 17.57 -27.73
C ASP A 106 28.55 16.25 -28.02
N SER A 107 29.86 16.35 -28.24
CA SER A 107 30.72 15.18 -28.39
C SER A 107 30.88 14.45 -27.06
N LEU A 108 30.27 13.27 -26.94
CA LEU A 108 30.32 12.45 -25.73
C LEU A 108 31.58 11.56 -25.68
N LEU A 109 31.96 10.99 -26.82
CA LEU A 109 33.09 10.08 -26.94
C LEU A 109 33.80 10.32 -28.27
N THR A 110 35.09 9.98 -28.30
CA THR A 110 35.88 10.04 -29.53
C THR A 110 36.42 8.64 -29.83
N LEU A 111 36.10 8.15 -31.02
CA LEU A 111 36.63 6.91 -31.58
C LEU A 111 37.89 7.21 -32.38
N SER A 112 38.85 6.29 -32.33
CA SER A 112 40.01 6.26 -33.20
C SER A 112 39.59 6.19 -34.66
N ASP A 113 40.32 6.87 -35.53
CA ASP A 113 40.06 6.89 -36.97
C ASP A 113 40.18 5.49 -37.61
N ASP A 114 41.00 4.59 -37.04
CA ASP A 114 41.20 3.21 -37.49
C ASP A 114 41.45 3.10 -39.02
N GLY A 115 42.13 4.11 -39.58
CA GLY A 115 42.50 4.19 -41.00
C GLY A 115 41.38 4.64 -41.94
N ARG A 116 40.23 5.07 -41.43
CA ARG A 116 39.10 5.57 -42.25
C ARG A 116 39.49 6.79 -43.06
N THR A 117 40.23 7.73 -42.48
CA THR A 117 40.73 8.90 -43.21
C THR A 117 41.62 8.51 -44.39
N VAL A 118 42.44 7.45 -44.23
CA VAL A 118 43.30 6.93 -45.32
C VAL A 118 42.46 6.27 -46.41
N LYS A 119 41.43 5.50 -46.05
CA LYS A 119 40.51 4.88 -47.00
C LYS A 119 39.74 5.93 -47.80
N LEU A 120 39.22 6.96 -47.13
CA LEU A 120 38.54 8.08 -47.75
C LEU A 120 39.47 8.80 -48.75
N ALA A 121 40.68 9.15 -48.32
CA ALA A 121 41.65 9.82 -49.19
C ALA A 121 42.01 8.98 -50.44
N ARG A 122 42.13 7.65 -50.27
CA ARG A 122 42.36 6.73 -51.39
C ARG A 122 41.18 6.70 -52.35
N ALA A 123 39.95 6.56 -51.84
CA ALA A 123 38.75 6.54 -52.66
C ALA A 123 38.55 7.85 -53.42
N GLU A 124 38.84 8.99 -52.78
CA GLU A 124 38.77 10.30 -53.41
C GLU A 124 39.79 10.44 -54.56
N ALA A 125 41.02 9.99 -54.34
CA ALA A 125 42.05 9.99 -55.38
C ALA A 125 41.67 9.09 -56.57
N GLU A 126 41.11 7.91 -56.30
CA GLU A 126 40.63 7.00 -57.34
C GLU A 126 39.48 7.61 -58.14
N TYR A 127 38.49 8.21 -57.47
CA TYR A 127 37.40 8.91 -58.14
C TYR A 127 37.91 10.05 -59.05
N ARG A 128 38.82 10.88 -58.54
CA ARG A 128 39.43 11.97 -59.33
C ARG A 128 40.16 11.45 -60.56
N LEU A 129 40.89 10.33 -60.44
CA LEU A 129 41.55 9.68 -61.57
C LEU A 129 40.52 9.21 -62.61
N ARG A 130 39.48 8.48 -62.21
CA ARG A 130 38.45 7.98 -63.14
C ARG A 130 37.67 9.12 -63.81
N GLN A 131 37.40 10.19 -63.09
CA GLN A 131 36.74 11.37 -63.64
C GLN A 131 37.62 12.04 -64.71
N ALA A 132 38.94 12.12 -64.50
CA ALA A 132 39.88 12.62 -65.49
C ALA A 132 39.95 11.71 -66.74
N GLU A 133 39.94 10.39 -66.55
CA GLU A 133 39.88 9.40 -67.64
C GLU A 133 38.61 9.57 -68.49
N VAL A 134 37.44 9.71 -67.87
CA VAL A 134 36.18 9.97 -68.59
C VAL A 134 36.23 11.30 -69.34
N THR A 135 36.78 12.35 -68.73
CA THR A 135 36.93 13.65 -69.38
C THR A 135 37.85 13.58 -70.60
N ALA A 136 38.95 12.82 -70.51
CA ALA A 136 39.81 12.54 -71.65
C ALA A 136 39.08 11.73 -72.73
N ALA A 137 38.32 10.71 -72.34
CA ALA A 137 37.53 9.88 -73.25
C ALA A 137 36.44 10.68 -73.98
N VAL A 138 35.79 11.65 -73.33
CA VAL A 138 34.83 12.57 -73.97
C VAL A 138 35.50 13.37 -75.09
N ARG A 139 36.72 13.88 -74.86
CA ARG A 139 37.49 14.60 -75.89
C ARG A 139 37.83 13.70 -77.07
N LEU A 140 38.29 12.47 -76.81
CA LEU A 140 38.59 11.47 -77.86
C LEU A 140 37.34 11.02 -78.62
N ARG A 141 36.18 10.95 -77.96
CA ARG A 141 34.90 10.59 -78.60
C ARG A 141 34.48 11.65 -79.61
N ARG A 142 34.69 12.94 -79.29
CA ARG A 142 34.42 14.05 -80.22
C ARG A 142 35.28 13.97 -81.48
N SER A 143 36.53 13.51 -81.36
CA SER A 143 37.42 13.29 -82.51
C SER A 143 37.31 11.89 -83.12
N GLN A 144 36.32 11.08 -82.73
CA GLN A 144 36.10 9.70 -83.19
C GLN A 144 37.31 8.76 -82.98
N MET A 145 38.18 9.07 -82.01
CA MET A 145 39.41 8.32 -81.70
C MET A 145 39.23 7.24 -80.61
N ILE A 146 37.99 6.97 -80.20
CA ILE A 146 37.66 5.92 -79.22
C ILE A 146 36.33 5.25 -79.58
N SER A 147 36.25 3.93 -79.36
CA SER A 147 35.02 3.15 -79.54
C SER A 147 33.96 3.50 -78.48
N GLU A 148 32.69 3.29 -78.81
CA GLU A 148 31.59 3.51 -77.86
C GLU A 148 31.69 2.58 -76.65
N THR A 149 32.04 1.31 -76.88
CA THR A 149 32.19 0.32 -75.80
C THR A 149 33.27 0.72 -74.80
N SER A 150 34.42 1.21 -75.26
CA SER A 150 35.50 1.70 -74.39
C SER A 150 35.10 2.97 -73.64
N TYR A 151 34.36 3.90 -74.27
CA TYR A 151 33.83 5.08 -73.59
C TYR A 151 32.85 4.72 -72.47
N LEU A 152 31.89 3.82 -72.74
CA LEU A 152 30.93 3.35 -71.76
C LEU A 152 31.60 2.59 -70.61
N ALA A 153 32.65 1.80 -70.90
CA ALA A 153 33.43 1.13 -69.87
C ALA A 153 34.10 2.11 -68.89
N LEU A 154 34.71 3.20 -69.41
CA LEU A 154 35.31 4.25 -68.56
C LEU A 154 34.25 4.99 -67.75
N LYS A 155 33.09 5.28 -68.35
CA LYS A 155 31.96 5.90 -67.64
C LYS A 155 31.45 4.99 -66.51
N SER A 156 31.34 3.69 -66.76
CA SER A 156 30.99 2.70 -65.75
C SER A 156 32.02 2.62 -64.62
N ALA A 157 33.31 2.67 -64.96
CA ALA A 157 34.39 2.67 -63.96
C ALA A 157 34.35 3.92 -63.06
N ALA A 158 34.06 5.09 -63.63
CA ALA A 158 33.88 6.32 -62.84
C ALA A 158 32.67 6.23 -61.90
N ALA A 159 31.54 5.67 -62.36
CA ALA A 159 30.37 5.45 -61.51
C ALA A 159 30.67 4.46 -60.36
N MET A 160 31.45 3.41 -60.61
CA MET A 160 31.88 2.49 -59.55
C MET A 160 32.80 3.17 -58.53
N ALA A 161 33.72 4.03 -58.98
CA ALA A 161 34.59 4.79 -58.08
C ALA A 161 33.81 5.84 -57.26
N GLU A 162 32.76 6.44 -57.82
CA GLU A 162 31.85 7.34 -57.11
C GLU A 162 31.10 6.62 -55.99
N ALA A 163 30.56 5.43 -56.29
CA ALA A 163 29.92 4.58 -55.29
C ALA A 163 30.91 4.18 -54.19
N GLY A 164 32.13 3.80 -54.55
CA GLY A 164 33.19 3.47 -53.60
C GLY A 164 33.60 4.64 -52.70
N LEU A 165 33.57 5.88 -53.21
CA LEU A 165 33.79 7.09 -52.41
C LEU A 165 32.65 7.36 -51.42
N ALA A 166 31.40 7.08 -51.81
CA ALA A 166 30.25 7.25 -50.93
C ALA A 166 30.20 6.20 -49.79
N GLU A 167 30.85 5.05 -49.97
CA GLU A 167 30.93 3.96 -48.98
C GLU A 167 32.16 4.07 -48.05
N ALA A 168 33.17 4.87 -48.40
CA ALA A 168 34.45 4.97 -47.71
C ALA A 168 34.42 5.86 -46.45
#